data_AF-A0A7C3I048-F1
#
_entry.id   AF-A0A7C3I048-F1
#
_cell.length_a   1.000
_cell.length_b   1.000
_cell.length_c   1.000
_cell.angle_alpha   90.00
_cell.angle_beta   90.00
_cell.angle_gamma   90.00
#
_symmetry.space_group_name_H-M   'P 1'
#
loop_
_entity.id
_entity.type
_entity.pdbx_description
1 polymer ?
#
loop_
_entity_poly.entity_id
_entity_poly.type
_entity_poly.pdbx_seq_one_letter_code
_entity_poly.pdbx_strand_id
1 'polypeptide(L)'
;MTRRSLIAAVAAGLCPEPGAAAPGGGGAFRLWFCWLAESAYFMKRLPAEIKDCSSLLRFAYREALRPHTAEWARQWGYEWLPPYPEPGLKAAPLFRVGNEARHFADARHLMRFNTRKISGRVEDAHPADILFFRGAGGESWHAMAFLGKSQFEESPEKYVVYHTGPEGNWPGEVRRPSVKELSAHPEPRWRPVAGNPHFLGVFRWKLLMEA
;
A
#
# COMPACT_ATOMS: atom_id res chain seq x y z
N MET A 1 -9.74 13.17 -20.99
CA MET A 1 -9.76 13.60 -19.59
C MET A 1 -8.34 13.48 -19.04
N THR A 2 -7.69 14.61 -18.76
CA THR A 2 -6.30 14.64 -18.27
C THR A 2 -6.28 14.52 -16.74
N ARG A 3 -5.18 14.02 -16.17
CA ARG A 3 -4.88 13.82 -14.72
C ARG A 3 -5.16 15.02 -13.78
N ARG A 4 -5.71 16.13 -14.28
CA ARG A 4 -5.86 17.42 -13.59
C ARG A 4 -7.13 17.57 -12.74
N SER A 5 -8.16 16.74 -12.88
CA SER A 5 -9.48 17.02 -12.28
C SER A 5 -9.92 16.10 -11.13
N LEU A 6 -9.16 15.05 -10.80
CA LEU A 6 -9.60 14.08 -9.78
C LEU A 6 -9.33 14.52 -8.33
N ILE A 7 -8.46 15.50 -8.08
CA ILE A 7 -8.21 15.98 -6.69
C ILE A 7 -9.23 17.04 -6.25
N ALA A 8 -9.88 17.74 -7.19
CA ALA A 8 -10.82 18.82 -6.87
C ALA A 8 -12.30 18.38 -6.82
N ALA A 9 -12.66 17.19 -7.32
CA ALA A 9 -14.07 16.80 -7.51
C ALA A 9 -14.57 15.70 -6.56
N VAL A 10 -13.74 15.13 -5.70
CA VAL A 10 -14.15 14.06 -4.76
C VAL A 10 -14.45 14.66 -3.37
N ALA A 11 -14.97 15.89 -3.33
CA ALA A 11 -15.18 16.66 -2.11
C ALA A 11 -16.62 16.58 -1.56
N ALA A 12 -17.51 15.81 -2.17
CA ALA A 12 -18.87 15.63 -1.64
C ALA A 12 -19.44 14.28 -2.07
N GLY A 13 -19.29 13.23 -1.23
CA GLY A 13 -20.16 12.06 -1.35
C GLY A 13 -19.55 10.68 -1.04
N LEU A 14 -18.22 10.54 -0.95
CA LEU A 14 -17.62 9.22 -0.69
C LEU A 14 -17.05 9.14 0.73
N CYS A 15 -17.92 9.34 1.72
CA CYS A 15 -17.71 8.69 3.00
C CYS A 15 -18.00 7.20 2.76
N PRO A 16 -17.05 6.28 3.00
CA PRO A 16 -17.40 4.87 3.00
C PRO A 16 -18.49 4.64 4.06
N GLU A 17 -19.60 4.03 3.66
CA GLU A 17 -20.51 3.37 4.60
C GLU A 17 -19.67 2.46 5.52
N PRO A 18 -19.82 2.53 6.85
CA PRO A 18 -18.98 1.82 7.81
C PRO A 18 -19.32 0.32 7.81
N GLY A 19 -18.96 -0.37 6.74
CA GLY A 19 -19.01 -1.81 6.62
C GLY A 19 -17.73 -2.43 7.18
N ALA A 20 -17.75 -2.75 8.48
CA ALA A 20 -16.84 -3.66 9.19
C ALA A 20 -15.39 -3.17 9.48
N ALA A 21 -15.27 -2.26 10.45
CA ALA A 21 -14.47 -2.36 11.69
C ALA A 21 -14.02 -0.96 12.19
N ALA A 22 -14.75 -0.39 13.15
CA ALA A 22 -14.27 0.66 14.07
C ALA A 22 -13.84 0.00 15.40
N PRO A 23 -13.24 0.65 16.42
CA PRO A 23 -12.56 1.94 16.55
C PRO A 23 -11.20 1.73 17.28
N GLY A 24 -10.37 0.80 16.79
CA GLY A 24 -9.06 0.49 17.37
C GLY A 24 -7.92 1.00 16.50
N GLY A 25 -6.72 1.12 17.08
CA GLY A 25 -5.57 1.66 16.35
C GLY A 25 -5.21 0.91 15.06
N GLY A 26 -5.46 -0.40 15.03
CA GLY A 26 -5.28 -1.21 13.82
C GLY A 26 -6.24 -0.84 12.67
N GLY A 27 -7.50 -0.52 12.98
CA GLY A 27 -8.48 -0.10 11.96
C GLY A 27 -8.12 1.25 11.35
N ALA A 28 -7.78 2.22 12.22
CA ALA A 28 -7.26 3.52 11.82
C ALA A 28 -5.98 3.41 10.96
N PHE A 29 -5.04 2.54 11.36
CA PHE A 29 -3.85 2.27 10.56
C PHE A 29 -4.19 1.74 9.17
N ARG A 30 -5.14 0.80 9.04
CA ARG A 30 -5.54 0.27 7.72
C ARG A 30 -6.08 1.38 6.81
N LEU A 31 -6.91 2.26 7.35
CA LEU A 31 -7.48 3.39 6.61
C LEU A 31 -6.37 4.32 6.10
N TRP A 32 -5.51 4.80 7.00
CA TRP A 32 -4.41 5.69 6.66
C TRP A 32 -3.39 5.05 5.73
N PHE A 33 -2.99 3.80 5.98
CA PHE A 33 -2.05 3.08 5.13
C PHE A 33 -2.57 2.97 3.69
N CYS A 34 -3.83 2.54 3.51
CA CYS A 34 -4.41 2.44 2.18
C CYS A 34 -4.52 3.80 1.50
N TRP A 35 -4.98 4.82 2.22
CA TRP A 35 -5.11 6.17 1.68
C TRP A 35 -3.77 6.73 1.21
N LEU A 36 -2.73 6.61 2.03
CA LEU A 36 -1.37 7.06 1.73
C LEU A 36 -0.71 6.28 0.59
N ALA A 37 -0.95 4.98 0.52
CA ALA A 37 -0.42 4.16 -0.56
C ALA A 37 -1.12 4.50 -1.89
N GLU A 38 -2.44 4.70 -1.85
CA GLU A 38 -3.24 5.06 -3.03
C GLU A 38 -2.98 6.49 -3.49
N SER A 39 -2.84 7.45 -2.57
CA SER A 39 -2.59 8.87 -2.89
C SER A 39 -1.35 9.06 -3.76
N ALA A 40 -0.32 8.23 -3.56
CA ALA A 40 0.91 8.26 -4.34
C ALA A 40 0.64 8.13 -5.86
N TYR A 41 -0.37 7.37 -6.27
CA TYR A 41 -0.76 7.26 -7.68
C TYR A 41 -1.31 8.59 -8.24
N PHE A 42 -2.02 9.35 -7.41
CA PHE A 42 -2.67 10.61 -7.81
C PHE A 42 -1.78 11.84 -7.66
N MET A 43 -0.67 11.72 -6.94
CA MET A 43 0.29 12.82 -6.78
C MET A 43 0.94 13.22 -8.10
N LYS A 44 1.03 14.53 -8.34
CA LYS A 44 1.80 15.09 -9.48
C LYS A 44 3.30 14.86 -9.32
N ARG A 45 3.78 14.94 -8.08
CA ARG A 45 5.17 14.74 -7.70
C ARG A 45 5.22 13.82 -6.50
N LEU A 46 5.86 12.67 -6.67
CA LEU A 46 6.06 11.73 -5.58
C LEU A 46 7.03 12.30 -4.54
N PRO A 47 6.82 12.00 -3.25
CA PRO A 47 7.84 12.10 -2.23
C PRO A 47 9.17 11.52 -2.73
N ALA A 48 10.27 12.26 -2.52
CA ALA A 48 11.58 11.88 -3.04
C ALA A 48 12.09 10.52 -2.51
N GLU A 49 11.51 10.01 -1.43
CA GLU A 49 11.83 8.71 -0.87
C GLU A 49 11.14 7.54 -1.61
N ILE A 50 10.03 7.78 -2.31
CA ILE A 50 9.31 6.75 -3.06
C ILE A 50 10.00 6.57 -4.41
N LYS A 51 10.78 5.49 -4.52
CA LYS A 51 11.60 5.15 -5.70
C LYS A 51 11.39 3.71 -6.18
N ASP A 52 10.80 2.86 -5.35
CA ASP A 52 10.59 1.43 -5.60
C ASP A 52 9.40 0.89 -4.79
N CYS A 53 9.02 -0.36 -5.06
CA CYS A 53 7.88 -1.01 -4.40
C CYS A 53 7.99 -1.01 -2.86
N SER A 54 9.18 -1.25 -2.31
CA SER A 54 9.39 -1.29 -0.86
C SER A 54 9.31 0.10 -0.24
N SER A 55 9.83 1.12 -0.92
CA SER A 55 9.82 2.51 -0.45
C SER A 55 8.41 3.09 -0.39
N LEU A 56 7.53 2.75 -1.33
CA LEU A 56 6.11 3.11 -1.28
C LEU A 56 5.44 2.51 -0.03
N LEU A 57 5.66 1.21 0.23
CA LEU A 57 5.12 0.53 1.40
C LEU A 57 5.67 1.10 2.71
N ARG A 58 6.99 1.38 2.76
CA ARG A 58 7.63 1.98 3.93
C ARG A 58 7.12 3.39 4.20
N PHE A 59 6.93 4.20 3.16
CA PHE A 59 6.33 5.52 3.26
C PHE A 59 4.92 5.42 3.86
N ALA A 60 4.03 4.64 3.23
CA ALA A 60 2.65 4.49 3.69
C ALA A 60 2.58 3.94 5.13
N TYR A 61 3.41 2.95 5.48
CA TYR A 61 3.49 2.39 6.84
C TYR A 61 3.91 3.43 7.87
N ARG A 62 5.01 4.16 7.62
CA ARG A 62 5.55 5.13 8.57
C ARG A 62 4.62 6.31 8.74
N GLU A 63 4.14 6.88 7.64
CA GLU A 63 3.30 8.05 7.71
C GLU A 63 1.92 7.72 8.28
N ALA A 64 1.39 6.50 8.06
CA ALA A 64 0.16 6.05 8.72
C ALA A 64 0.26 5.94 10.24
N LEU A 65 1.47 5.93 10.82
CA LEU A 65 1.70 5.91 12.26
C LEU A 65 1.97 7.30 12.85
N ARG A 66 2.12 8.32 12.02
CA ARG A 66 2.37 9.69 12.48
C ARG A 66 1.06 10.40 12.81
N PRO A 67 1.08 11.43 13.66
CA PRO A 67 -0.06 12.33 13.81
C PRO A 67 -0.34 13.07 12.49
N HIS A 68 -1.57 13.03 11.99
CA HIS A 68 -1.97 13.59 10.70
C HIS A 68 -2.39 15.06 10.84
N THR A 69 -1.47 15.89 11.33
CA THR A 69 -1.70 17.34 11.54
C THR A 69 -1.73 18.13 10.23
N ALA A 70 -2.21 19.38 10.29
CA ALA A 70 -2.14 20.30 9.16
C ALA A 70 -0.70 20.60 8.69
N GLU A 71 0.28 20.57 9.59
CA GLU A 71 1.70 20.73 9.23
C GLU A 71 2.21 19.52 8.45
N TRP A 72 1.91 18.31 8.93
CA TRP A 72 2.22 17.07 8.24
C TRP A 72 1.57 17.01 6.85
N ALA A 73 0.32 17.46 6.72
CA ALA A 73 -0.36 17.54 5.42
C ALA A 73 0.36 18.47 4.44
N ARG A 74 0.74 19.68 4.90
CA ARG A 74 1.49 20.64 4.07
C ARG A 74 2.85 20.10 3.64
N GLN A 75 3.56 19.38 4.52
CA GLN A 75 4.85 18.77 4.20
C GLN A 75 4.74 17.83 2.99
N TRP A 76 3.66 17.07 2.90
CA TRP A 76 3.42 16.12 1.82
C TRP A 76 2.60 16.69 0.65
N GLY A 77 2.19 17.96 0.73
CA GLY A 77 1.41 18.63 -0.30
C GLY A 77 -0.04 18.14 -0.40
N TYR A 78 -0.62 17.66 0.70
CA TYR A 78 -2.03 17.32 0.77
C TYR A 78 -2.89 18.56 1.00
N GLU A 79 -3.84 18.81 0.10
CA GLU A 79 -4.79 19.94 0.20
C GLU A 79 -5.98 19.61 1.12
N TRP A 80 -6.30 18.32 1.27
CA TRP A 80 -7.38 17.83 2.12
C TRP A 80 -6.96 16.50 2.76
N LEU A 81 -7.48 16.23 3.96
CA LEU A 81 -7.28 14.99 4.69
C LEU A 81 -8.61 14.29 4.94
N PRO A 82 -8.67 12.95 4.81
CA PRO A 82 -9.83 12.19 5.20
C PRO A 82 -10.08 12.30 6.71
N PRO A 83 -11.35 12.29 7.17
CA PRO A 83 -11.70 12.39 8.59
C PRO A 83 -11.49 11.06 9.32
N TYR A 84 -10.35 10.41 9.11
CA TYR A 84 -10.03 9.14 9.75
C TYR A 84 -9.53 9.35 11.18
N PRO A 85 -9.85 8.43 12.11
CA PRO A 85 -9.30 8.48 13.45
C PRO A 85 -7.78 8.33 13.42
N GLU A 86 -7.10 8.96 14.38
CA GLU A 86 -5.68 8.73 14.58
C GLU A 86 -5.43 7.29 15.08
N PRO A 87 -4.40 6.58 14.56
CA PRO A 87 -4.17 5.21 14.96
C PRO A 87 -3.78 5.03 16.42
N GLY A 88 -3.09 5.99 17.06
CA GLY A 88 -2.71 5.88 18.47
C GLY A 88 -1.87 4.64 18.82
N LEU A 89 -1.31 3.95 17.82
CA LEU A 89 -0.47 2.77 17.99
C LEU A 89 0.92 3.21 18.47
N LYS A 90 1.39 2.63 19.58
CA LYS A 90 2.76 2.83 20.09
C LYS A 90 3.77 1.98 19.31
N ALA A 91 3.74 2.06 17.99
CA ALA A 91 4.67 1.34 17.12
C ALA A 91 5.76 2.30 16.62
N ALA A 92 7.02 1.91 16.80
CA ALA A 92 8.11 2.66 16.20
C ALA A 92 8.03 2.55 14.66
N PRO A 93 8.28 3.63 13.89
CA PRO A 93 8.33 3.61 12.44
C PRO A 93 9.63 2.98 11.92
N LEU A 94 9.97 1.80 12.45
CA LEU A 94 11.16 1.03 12.14
C LEU A 94 10.77 -0.34 11.62
N PHE A 95 11.58 -0.84 10.70
CA PHE A 95 11.42 -2.15 10.09
C PHE A 95 12.49 -3.10 10.61
N ARG A 96 12.11 -4.36 10.79
CA ARG A 96 13.03 -5.44 11.14
C ARG A 96 13.83 -5.88 9.91
N VAL A 97 15.14 -5.95 10.06
CA VAL A 97 16.11 -6.46 9.08
C VAL A 97 16.94 -7.51 9.82
N GLY A 98 16.46 -8.76 9.81
CA GLY A 98 16.93 -9.76 10.78
C GLY A 98 16.55 -9.35 12.21
N ASN A 99 17.54 -9.26 13.09
CA ASN A 99 17.32 -8.89 14.49
C ASN A 99 17.37 -7.37 14.73
N GLU A 100 17.79 -6.59 13.73
CA GLU A 100 17.96 -5.15 13.86
C GLU A 100 16.70 -4.38 13.47
N ALA A 101 16.51 -3.19 14.05
CA ALA A 101 15.47 -2.24 13.68
C ALA A 101 16.09 -1.09 12.87
N ARG A 102 15.59 -0.82 11.66
CA ARG A 102 16.12 0.17 10.72
C ARG A 102 15.00 0.96 10.03
N HIS A 103 15.29 2.17 9.55
CA HIS A 103 14.34 2.94 8.72
C HIS A 103 14.16 2.38 7.30
N PHE A 104 15.10 1.55 6.85
CA PHE A 104 15.09 0.92 5.54
C PHE A 104 14.90 -0.59 5.66
N ALA A 105 14.04 -1.13 4.80
CA ALA A 105 13.88 -2.55 4.55
C ALA A 105 13.41 -2.72 3.10
N ASP A 106 14.06 -3.60 2.34
CA ASP A 106 13.62 -3.99 1.02
C ASP A 106 12.38 -4.92 1.08
N ALA A 107 11.81 -5.26 -0.07
CA ALA A 107 10.63 -6.12 -0.14
C ALA A 107 10.85 -7.50 0.49
N ARG A 108 12.06 -8.08 0.41
CA ARG A 108 12.39 -9.36 1.03
C ARG A 108 12.36 -9.25 2.55
N HIS A 109 12.95 -8.20 3.12
CA HIS A 109 12.97 -7.95 4.55
C HIS A 109 11.59 -7.62 5.10
N LEU A 110 10.80 -6.82 4.37
CA LEU A 110 9.39 -6.56 4.71
C LEU A 110 8.61 -7.88 4.82
N MET A 111 8.69 -8.73 3.78
CA MET A 111 8.02 -10.03 3.77
C MET A 111 8.45 -10.95 4.91
N ARG A 112 9.75 -11.06 5.17
CA ARG A 112 10.29 -12.06 6.11
C ARG A 112 10.14 -11.66 7.57
N PHE A 113 10.32 -10.38 7.88
CA PHE A 113 10.49 -9.93 9.26
C PHE A 113 9.37 -9.00 9.75
N ASN A 114 8.66 -8.31 8.86
CA ASN A 114 7.68 -7.28 9.22
C ASN A 114 6.23 -7.71 8.97
N THR A 115 6.03 -8.75 8.17
CA THR A 115 4.72 -9.30 7.87
C THR A 115 4.65 -10.80 8.19
N ARG A 116 3.43 -11.35 8.12
CA ARG A 116 3.15 -12.79 8.23
C ARG A 116 2.21 -13.21 7.11
N LYS A 117 2.47 -14.36 6.49
CA LYS A 117 1.60 -14.92 5.44
C LYS A 117 0.24 -15.29 6.04
N ILE A 118 -0.83 -14.87 5.37
CA ILE A 118 -2.22 -15.14 5.76
C ILE A 118 -2.89 -16.11 4.78
N SER A 119 -2.65 -15.95 3.48
CA SER A 119 -3.23 -16.82 2.45
C SER A 119 -2.34 -16.95 1.21
N GLY A 120 -2.61 -17.94 0.38
CA GLY A 120 -2.10 -18.08 -0.99
C GLY A 120 -3.04 -17.53 -2.07
N ARG A 121 -4.20 -16.96 -1.69
CA ARG A 121 -5.21 -16.45 -2.62
C ARG A 121 -5.50 -14.98 -2.38
N VAL A 122 -5.62 -14.19 -3.43
CA VAL A 122 -5.83 -12.73 -3.34
C VAL A 122 -7.21 -12.37 -2.82
N GLU A 123 -8.19 -13.26 -2.98
CA GLU A 123 -9.56 -13.08 -2.54
C GLU A 123 -9.68 -12.98 -1.01
N ASP A 124 -8.71 -13.55 -0.28
CA ASP A 124 -8.65 -13.54 1.18
C ASP A 124 -7.95 -12.28 1.74
N ALA A 125 -7.51 -11.37 0.86
CA ALA A 125 -6.83 -10.15 1.26
C ALA A 125 -7.78 -9.11 1.88
N HIS A 126 -7.32 -8.47 2.94
CA HIS A 126 -7.97 -7.30 3.53
C HIS A 126 -7.18 -6.01 3.22
N PRO A 127 -7.82 -4.83 3.27
CA PRO A 127 -7.14 -3.55 3.13
C PRO A 127 -5.88 -3.46 4.00
N ALA A 128 -4.78 -2.97 3.43
CA ALA A 128 -3.44 -2.88 4.02
C ALA A 128 -2.67 -4.21 4.14
N ASP A 129 -3.20 -5.32 3.62
CA ASP A 129 -2.38 -6.51 3.37
C ASP A 129 -1.47 -6.28 2.14
N ILE A 130 -0.42 -7.08 2.01
CA ILE A 130 0.61 -6.96 0.98
C ILE A 130 0.65 -8.24 0.15
N LEU A 131 0.64 -8.09 -1.17
CA LEU A 131 0.90 -9.15 -2.12
C LEU A 131 2.38 -9.19 -2.41
N PHE A 132 3.05 -10.32 -2.15
CA PHE A 132 4.46 -10.48 -2.46
C PHE A 132 4.65 -11.38 -3.68
N PHE A 133 5.62 -11.00 -4.51
CA PHE A 133 6.02 -11.74 -5.69
C PHE A 133 7.53 -11.94 -5.73
N ARG A 134 7.95 -12.97 -6.45
CA ARG A 134 9.35 -13.26 -6.74
C ARG A 134 9.63 -13.17 -8.23
N GLY A 135 10.69 -12.48 -8.63
CA GLY A 135 11.05 -12.30 -10.05
C GLY A 135 11.46 -13.59 -10.76
N ALA A 136 11.65 -13.49 -12.08
CA ALA A 136 11.91 -14.64 -12.96
C ALA A 136 13.15 -15.46 -12.57
N GLY A 137 14.21 -14.80 -12.07
CA GLY A 137 15.43 -15.47 -11.59
C GLY A 137 15.42 -15.87 -10.11
N GLY A 138 14.33 -15.64 -9.37
CA GLY A 138 14.29 -15.94 -7.93
C GLY A 138 14.96 -14.89 -7.02
N GLU A 139 15.77 -13.99 -7.59
CA GLU A 139 16.63 -13.05 -6.85
C GLU A 139 16.03 -11.66 -6.62
N SER A 140 14.92 -11.32 -7.29
CA SER A 140 14.22 -10.06 -7.05
C SER A 140 12.89 -10.28 -6.34
N TRP A 141 12.55 -9.34 -5.47
CA TRP A 141 11.28 -9.32 -4.73
C TRP A 141 10.47 -8.12 -5.19
N HIS A 142 9.17 -8.33 -5.36
CA HIS A 142 8.23 -7.26 -5.64
C HIS A 142 7.06 -7.33 -4.66
N ALA A 143 6.48 -6.18 -4.36
CA ALA A 143 5.44 -6.06 -3.36
C ALA A 143 4.38 -5.06 -3.81
N MET A 144 3.11 -5.40 -3.58
CA MET A 144 1.97 -4.55 -3.91
C MET A 144 1.08 -4.41 -2.67
N ALA A 145 0.63 -3.19 -2.36
CA ALA A 145 -0.36 -2.98 -1.31
C ALA A 145 -1.75 -3.32 -1.84
N PHE A 146 -2.50 -4.14 -1.11
CA PHE A 146 -3.90 -4.38 -1.37
C PHE A 146 -4.74 -3.29 -0.70
N LEU A 147 -5.47 -2.51 -1.51
CA LEU A 147 -6.23 -1.36 -1.02
C LEU A 147 -7.65 -1.74 -0.60
N GLY A 148 -8.24 -2.74 -1.26
CA GLY A 148 -9.68 -2.94 -1.23
C GLY A 148 -10.37 -1.96 -2.19
N LYS A 149 -11.54 -1.44 -1.82
CA LYS A 149 -12.22 -0.41 -2.62
C LYS A 149 -11.39 0.88 -2.63
N SER A 150 -11.41 1.60 -3.76
CA SER A 150 -10.72 2.89 -3.86
C SER A 150 -11.36 3.92 -2.91
N GLN A 151 -10.53 4.78 -2.34
CA GLN A 151 -10.96 5.91 -1.51
C GLN A 151 -11.00 7.23 -2.30
N PHE A 152 -10.55 7.22 -3.55
CA PHE A 152 -10.43 8.40 -4.41
C PHE A 152 -11.37 8.35 -5.62
N GLU A 153 -11.80 7.16 -6.03
CA GLU A 153 -12.71 6.97 -7.16
C GLU A 153 -13.84 6.02 -6.77
N GLU A 154 -15.06 6.35 -7.15
CA GLU A 154 -16.20 5.46 -6.96
C GLU A 154 -16.12 4.29 -7.95
N SER A 155 -15.94 3.09 -7.42
CA SER A 155 -15.82 1.88 -8.23
C SER A 155 -16.19 0.64 -7.41
N PRO A 156 -16.88 -0.36 -8.00
CA PRO A 156 -17.12 -1.63 -7.33
C PRO A 156 -15.86 -2.50 -7.26
N GLU A 157 -14.83 -2.17 -8.03
CA GLU A 157 -13.59 -2.94 -8.11
C GLU A 157 -12.74 -2.79 -6.84
N LYS A 158 -11.92 -3.80 -6.58
CA LYS A 158 -10.85 -3.73 -5.58
C LYS A 158 -9.54 -3.41 -6.29
N TYR A 159 -8.68 -2.62 -5.67
CA TYR A 159 -7.43 -2.17 -6.24
C TYR A 159 -6.23 -2.69 -5.47
N VAL A 160 -5.11 -2.75 -6.19
CA VAL A 160 -3.78 -2.79 -5.58
C VAL A 160 -3.00 -1.57 -6.03
N VAL A 161 -1.97 -1.20 -5.29
CA VAL A 161 -1.02 -0.17 -5.70
C VAL A 161 0.40 -0.63 -5.48
N TYR A 162 1.28 -0.27 -6.41
CA TYR A 162 2.70 -0.59 -6.33
C TYR A 162 3.52 0.38 -7.15
N HIS A 163 4.81 0.46 -6.85
CA HIS A 163 5.79 1.14 -7.69
C HIS A 163 6.57 0.11 -8.49
N THR A 164 6.72 0.29 -9.81
CA THR A 164 7.38 -0.68 -10.71
C THR A 164 8.85 -0.91 -10.35
N GLY A 165 9.48 0.11 -9.76
CA GLY A 165 10.92 0.15 -9.49
C GLY A 165 11.66 0.71 -10.70
N PRO A 166 12.92 1.12 -10.52
CA PRO A 166 13.73 1.66 -11.60
C PRO A 166 14.22 0.53 -12.53
N GLU A 167 14.33 0.83 -13.82
CA GLU A 167 14.91 -0.04 -14.83
C GLU A 167 15.85 0.78 -15.72
N GLY A 168 17.16 0.54 -15.59
CA GLY A 168 18.18 1.36 -16.25
C GLY A 168 18.04 2.84 -15.89
N ASN A 169 17.85 3.70 -16.90
CA ASN A 169 17.65 5.14 -16.71
C ASN A 169 16.20 5.53 -16.43
N TRP A 170 15.26 4.59 -16.49
CA TRP A 170 13.86 4.86 -16.20
C TRP A 170 13.62 4.73 -14.68
N PRO A 171 13.12 5.77 -13.99
CA PRO A 171 12.97 5.76 -12.53
C PRO A 171 11.83 4.86 -12.05
N GLY A 172 10.96 4.39 -12.94
CA GLY A 172 9.75 3.69 -12.58
C GLY A 172 8.54 4.61 -12.41
N GLU A 173 7.40 4.01 -12.13
CA GLU A 173 6.15 4.72 -11.86
C GLU A 173 5.30 3.98 -10.82
N VAL A 174 4.32 4.69 -10.24
CA VAL A 174 3.27 4.08 -9.41
C VAL A 174 2.13 3.62 -10.33
N ARG A 175 1.72 2.36 -10.17
CA ARG A 175 0.57 1.75 -10.84
C ARG A 175 -0.50 1.37 -9.84
N ARG A 176 -1.76 1.48 -10.27
CA ARG A 176 -2.94 1.18 -9.46
C ARG A 176 -3.98 0.35 -10.24
N PRO A 177 -3.69 -0.88 -10.67
CA PRO A 177 -4.67 -1.71 -11.36
C PRO A 177 -5.74 -2.22 -10.39
N SER A 178 -6.92 -2.51 -10.93
CA SER A 178 -7.88 -3.38 -10.25
C SER A 178 -7.30 -4.79 -10.08
N VAL A 179 -7.78 -5.53 -9.09
CA VAL A 179 -7.43 -6.94 -8.88
C VAL A 179 -7.81 -7.76 -10.11
N LYS A 180 -8.91 -7.42 -10.78
CA LYS A 180 -9.34 -8.05 -12.04
C LYS A 180 -8.31 -7.84 -13.15
N GLU A 181 -7.86 -6.61 -13.38
CA GLU A 181 -6.81 -6.31 -14.37
C GLU A 181 -5.49 -6.99 -14.03
N LEU A 182 -5.08 -6.98 -12.75
CA LEU A 182 -3.87 -7.65 -12.31
C LEU A 182 -3.93 -9.17 -12.51
N SER A 183 -5.08 -9.80 -12.26
CA SER A 183 -5.29 -11.23 -12.53
C SER A 183 -5.21 -11.56 -14.02
N ALA A 184 -5.50 -10.60 -14.89
CA ALA A 184 -5.36 -10.71 -16.34
C ALA A 184 -4.02 -10.16 -16.88
N HIS A 185 -3.04 -9.88 -16.02
CA HIS A 185 -1.79 -9.24 -16.43
C HIS A 185 -1.13 -9.98 -17.61
N PRO A 186 -0.62 -9.29 -18.65
CA PRO A 186 -0.03 -9.94 -19.83
C PRO A 186 1.07 -10.94 -19.48
N GLU A 187 1.95 -10.56 -18.56
CA GLU A 187 2.98 -11.45 -18.01
C GLU A 187 2.41 -12.32 -16.87
N PRO A 188 2.33 -13.66 -17.01
CA PRO A 188 1.71 -14.54 -16.02
C PRO A 188 2.35 -14.49 -14.63
N ARG A 189 3.65 -14.17 -14.55
CA ARG A 189 4.39 -14.06 -13.29
C ARG A 189 3.82 -13.02 -12.32
N TRP A 190 3.09 -12.02 -12.82
CA TRP A 190 2.49 -10.97 -12.01
C TRP A 190 1.03 -11.23 -11.61
N ARG A 191 0.44 -12.35 -12.05
CA ARG A 191 -0.96 -12.69 -11.72
C ARG A 191 -1.03 -13.29 -10.31
N PRO A 192 -1.82 -12.75 -9.37
CA PRO A 192 -1.92 -13.24 -8.00
C PRO A 192 -2.85 -14.46 -7.88
N VAL A 193 -2.56 -15.52 -8.63
CA VAL A 193 -3.36 -16.75 -8.69
C VAL A 193 -2.62 -17.93 -8.05
N ALA A 194 -3.36 -18.88 -7.48
CA ALA A 194 -2.79 -19.99 -6.71
C ALA A 194 -1.78 -20.86 -7.50
N GLY A 195 -1.96 -20.98 -8.82
CA GLY A 195 -1.04 -21.74 -9.69
C GLY A 195 0.23 -20.99 -10.11
N ASN A 196 0.39 -19.72 -9.75
CA ASN A 196 1.56 -18.93 -10.12
C ASN A 196 2.68 -19.10 -9.07
N PRO A 197 3.81 -19.76 -9.39
CA PRO A 197 4.91 -19.94 -8.44
C PRO A 197 5.64 -18.65 -8.08
N HIS A 198 5.45 -17.58 -8.85
CA HIS A 198 5.98 -16.26 -8.55
C HIS A 198 5.15 -15.52 -7.50
N PHE A 199 3.87 -15.86 -7.33
CA PHE A 199 3.02 -15.25 -6.30
C PHE A 199 3.27 -15.95 -4.96
N LEU A 200 3.89 -15.25 -4.03
CA LEU A 200 4.26 -15.80 -2.72
C LEU A 200 3.07 -15.83 -1.75
N GLY A 201 2.01 -15.07 -2.05
CA GLY A 201 0.76 -15.02 -1.30
C GLY A 201 0.44 -13.64 -0.73
N VAL A 202 -0.57 -13.61 0.12
CA VAL A 202 -1.05 -12.45 0.86
C VAL A 202 -0.43 -12.43 2.25
N PHE A 203 0.12 -11.29 2.65
CA PHE A 203 0.82 -11.09 3.91
C PHE A 203 0.23 -9.90 4.66
N ARG A 204 0.15 -10.00 5.98
CA ARG A 204 -0.33 -8.94 6.86
C ARG A 204 0.80 -8.38 7.70
N TRP A 205 0.83 -7.05 7.89
CA TRP A 205 1.72 -6.40 8.83
C TRP A 205 1.60 -7.02 10.22
N LYS A 206 2.71 -7.37 10.87
CA LYS A 206 2.70 -7.92 12.24
C LYS A 206 2.05 -6.96 13.24
N LEU A 207 2.22 -5.65 13.01
CA LEU A 207 1.50 -4.59 13.72
C LEU A 207 -0.01 -4.82 13.82
N LEU A 208 -0.63 -5.33 12.74
CA LEU A 208 -2.08 -5.58 12.65
C LEU A 208 -2.50 -6.93 13.24
N MET A 209 -1.56 -7.68 13.80
CA MET A 209 -1.78 -8.95 14.48
C MET A 209 -1.56 -8.83 15.99
N GLU A 210 -0.79 -7.83 16.40
CA GLU A 210 -0.42 -7.55 17.80
C GLU A 210 -1.29 -6.44 18.43
N ALA A 211 -2.15 -5.80 17.62
CA ALA A 211 -3.03 -4.69 18.01
C ALA A 211 -4.47 -5.14 18.30
#